data_AF-A0A3S9N0L6-F1
#
_entry.id   AF-A0A3S9N0L6-F1
#
_cell.length_a   1.000
_cell.length_b   1.000
_cell.length_c   1.000
_cell.angle_alpha   90.00
_cell.angle_beta   90.00
_cell.angle_gamma   90.00
#
_symmetry.space_group_name_H-M   'P 1'
#
loop_
_entity.id
_entity.type
_entity.pdbx_description
1 polymer ?
#
loop_
_entity_poly.entity_id
_entity_poly.type
_entity_poly.pdbx_seq_one_letter_code
_entity_poly.pdbx_strand_id
1 'polypeptide(L)'
;MSKSENLYTDDNPASTVEGLGFKDKEKAEESVEKVERLLDEGEIDLAHGKQICVTMEQRSKHHPHRNDDMKEAEKVWHKYLEELKDR
;
A
#
# COMPACT_ATOMS: atom_id res chain seq x y z
N MET A 1 30.00 6.34 5.65
CA MET A 1 29.76 7.33 4.58
C MET A 1 29.42 6.56 3.31
N SER A 2 28.13 6.39 3.02
CA SER A 2 27.62 6.08 1.67
C SER A 2 26.10 6.06 1.76
N LYS A 3 25.53 7.27 1.70
CA LYS A 3 24.13 7.53 1.40
C LYS A 3 23.94 7.10 -0.05
N SER A 4 23.33 5.94 -0.28
CA SER A 4 22.95 5.51 -1.62
C SER A 4 21.66 6.24 -1.99
N GLU A 5 21.81 7.30 -2.76
CA GLU A 5 20.73 8.04 -3.40
C GLU A 5 20.10 7.19 -4.51
N ASN A 6 19.29 6.19 -4.13
CA ASN A 6 18.41 5.54 -5.08
C ASN A 6 16.96 5.64 -4.58
N LEU A 7 16.39 6.83 -4.78
CA LEU A 7 15.03 7.22 -4.40
C LEU A 7 13.93 6.34 -5.04
N TYR A 8 14.29 5.40 -5.93
CA TYR A 8 13.34 4.61 -6.72
C TYR A 8 13.76 3.16 -7.01
N THR A 9 14.67 2.57 -6.23
CA THR A 9 14.99 1.14 -6.40
C THR A 9 15.36 0.49 -5.08
N ASP A 10 14.38 0.31 -4.21
CA ASP A 10 14.43 -0.75 -3.18
C ASP A 10 13.87 -2.03 -3.80
N ASP A 11 14.68 -2.67 -4.66
CA ASP A 11 14.49 -4.08 -5.06
C ASP A 11 15.00 -4.98 -3.92
N ASN A 12 14.45 -4.79 -2.73
CA ASN A 12 14.63 -5.68 -1.60
C ASN A 12 13.39 -6.59 -1.48
N PRO A 13 13.46 -7.86 -1.90
CA PRO A 13 12.35 -8.80 -1.69
C PRO A 13 12.08 -9.11 -0.21
N ALA A 14 12.91 -8.62 0.73
CA ALA A 14 12.73 -8.79 2.17
C ALA A 14 11.73 -7.80 2.81
N SER A 15 11.53 -6.61 2.22
CA SER A 15 10.62 -5.57 2.73
C SER A 15 9.29 -5.50 1.96
N THR A 16 9.13 -6.33 0.92
CA THR A 16 7.86 -6.46 0.23
C THR A 16 6.86 -7.09 1.18
N VAL A 17 5.85 -6.33 1.61
CA VAL A 17 4.76 -6.87 2.42
C VAL A 17 4.00 -7.91 1.58
N GLU A 18 4.37 -9.18 1.73
CA GLU A 18 3.75 -10.28 1.01
C GLU A 18 2.28 -10.43 1.47
N GLY A 19 1.39 -10.69 0.53
CA GLY A 19 -0.04 -10.90 0.82
C GLY A 19 -0.92 -9.65 0.81
N LEU A 20 -0.43 -8.50 0.32
CA LEU A 20 -1.31 -7.36 0.03
C LEU A 20 -2.16 -7.64 -1.21
N GLY A 21 -3.48 -7.52 -1.05
CA GLY A 21 -4.47 -7.77 -2.08
C GLY A 21 -5.28 -6.52 -2.43
N PHE A 22 -5.59 -6.38 -3.72
CA PHE A 22 -6.44 -5.31 -4.25
C PHE A 22 -7.59 -5.85 -5.11
N LYS A 23 -7.80 -7.18 -5.08
CA LYS A 23 -8.78 -7.87 -5.92
C LYS A 23 -10.23 -7.63 -5.48
N ASP A 24 -10.44 -7.50 -4.18
CA ASP A 24 -11.76 -7.38 -3.53
C ASP A 24 -11.65 -6.44 -2.32
N LYS A 25 -12.77 -5.85 -1.89
CA LYS A 25 -12.83 -4.94 -0.75
C LYS A 25 -12.28 -5.56 0.54
N GLU A 26 -12.73 -6.75 0.90
CA GLU A 26 -12.30 -7.46 2.12
C GLU A 26 -10.79 -7.67 2.15
N LYS A 27 -10.19 -8.03 1.01
CA LYS A 27 -8.73 -8.19 0.91
C LYS A 27 -7.98 -6.86 1.00
N ALA A 28 -8.56 -5.77 0.48
CA ALA A 28 -7.99 -4.45 0.64
C ALA A 28 -8.02 -3.99 2.10
N GLU A 29 -9.11 -4.27 2.83
CA GLU A 29 -9.24 -3.97 4.25
C GLU A 29 -8.21 -4.76 5.09
N GLU A 30 -8.11 -6.09 4.91
CA GLU A 30 -7.07 -6.90 5.56
C GLU A 30 -5.64 -6.38 5.27
N SER A 31 -5.42 -5.90 4.05
CA SER A 31 -4.13 -5.39 3.61
C SER A 31 -3.81 -4.05 4.28
N VAL A 32 -4.80 -3.16 4.41
CA VAL A 32 -4.67 -1.90 5.13
C VAL A 32 -4.37 -2.15 6.60
N GLU A 33 -5.09 -3.05 7.27
CA GLU A 33 -4.82 -3.41 8.66
C GLU A 33 -3.38 -3.94 8.85
N LYS A 34 -2.88 -4.72 7.88
CA LYS A 34 -1.49 -5.19 7.90
C LYS A 34 -0.49 -4.03 7.76
N VAL A 35 -0.74 -3.08 6.87
CA VAL A 35 0.10 -1.88 6.71
C VAL A 35 0.08 -1.01 7.96
N GLU A 36 -1.10 -0.82 8.55
CA GLU A 36 -1.27 -0.09 9.81
C GLU A 36 -0.47 -0.72 10.94
N ARG A 37 -0.58 -2.05 11.09
CA ARG A 37 0.19 -2.78 12.10
C ARG A 37 1.69 -2.61 11.92
N LEU A 38 2.20 -2.67 10.68
CA LEU A 38 3.62 -2.48 10.39
C LEU A 38 4.08 -1.05 10.71
N LEU A 39 3.23 -0.04 10.49
CA LEU A 39 3.50 1.35 10.88
C LEU A 39 3.56 1.49 12.40
N ASP A 40 2.62 0.88 13.12
CA ASP A 40 2.55 0.92 14.58
C ASP A 40 3.70 0.14 15.23
N GLU A 41 4.13 -0.97 14.63
CA GLU A 41 5.31 -1.76 15.04
C GLU A 41 6.63 -1.05 14.70
N GLY A 42 6.60 -0.01 13.84
CA GLY A 42 7.78 0.72 13.38
C GLY A 42 8.64 -0.05 12.36
N GLU A 43 8.08 -1.10 11.77
CA GLU A 43 8.71 -1.91 10.71
C GLU A 43 8.77 -1.15 9.37
N ILE A 44 7.79 -0.28 9.12
CA ILE A 44 7.76 0.63 7.96
C ILE A 44 7.52 2.07 8.40
N ASP A 45 8.05 3.03 7.64
CA ASP A 45 7.82 4.45 7.86
C ASP A 45 6.56 4.96 7.14
N LEU A 46 6.09 6.15 7.54
CA LEU A 46 4.92 6.79 6.93
C LEU A 46 5.07 6.99 5.41
N ALA A 47 6.28 7.21 4.89
CA ALA A 47 6.48 7.35 3.45
C ALA A 47 6.31 6.01 2.73
N HIS A 48 6.88 4.92 3.28
CA HIS A 48 6.61 3.56 2.79
C HIS A 48 5.11 3.21 2.83
N GLY A 49 4.41 3.51 3.92
CA GLY A 49 2.97 3.29 4.03
C GLY A 49 2.19 4.02 2.91
N LYS A 50 2.52 5.29 2.65
CA LYS A 50 1.92 6.07 1.56
C LYS A 50 2.24 5.47 0.19
N GLN A 51 3.48 5.04 -0.05
CA GLN A 51 3.87 4.39 -1.30
C GLN A 51 3.09 3.09 -1.56
N ILE A 52 2.89 2.28 -0.52
CA ILE A 52 2.08 1.06 -0.61
C ILE A 52 0.65 1.42 -1.02
N CYS A 53 0.03 2.37 -0.33
CA CYS A 53 -1.35 2.77 -0.62
C CYS A 53 -1.51 3.28 -2.06
N VAL A 54 -0.64 4.19 -2.51
CA VAL A 54 -0.64 4.70 -3.89
C VAL A 54 -0.43 3.57 -4.90
N THR A 55 0.49 2.65 -4.62
CA THR A 55 0.75 1.50 -5.50
C THR A 55 -0.49 0.61 -5.63
N MET A 56 -1.17 0.31 -4.52
CA MET A 56 -2.36 -0.54 -4.51
C MET A 56 -3.57 0.14 -5.14
N GLU A 57 -3.75 1.44 -4.92
CA GLU A 57 -4.74 2.27 -5.60
C GLU A 57 -4.51 2.24 -7.12
N GLN A 58 -3.27 2.44 -7.57
CA GLN A 58 -2.95 2.41 -8.99
C GLN A 58 -3.15 1.02 -9.61
N ARG A 59 -2.78 -0.05 -8.90
CA ARG A 59 -2.98 -1.43 -9.35
C ARG A 59 -4.45 -1.80 -9.48
N SER A 60 -5.29 -1.42 -8.53
CA SER A 60 -6.75 -1.63 -8.62
C SER A 60 -7.38 -0.79 -9.74
N LYS A 61 -6.95 0.46 -9.90
CA LYS A 61 -7.48 1.38 -10.91
C LYS A 61 -7.11 1.02 -12.35
N HIS A 62 -5.87 0.59 -12.60
CA HIS A 62 -5.37 0.24 -13.93
C HIS A 62 -5.46 -1.26 -14.24
N HIS A 63 -6.14 -2.04 -13.39
CA HIS A 63 -6.29 -3.46 -13.65
C HIS A 63 -7.08 -3.68 -14.96
N PRO A 64 -6.59 -4.55 -15.89
CA PRO A 64 -7.25 -4.79 -17.18
C PRO A 64 -8.66 -5.36 -17.05
N HIS A 65 -8.95 -6.03 -15.94
CA HIS A 65 -10.27 -6.57 -15.59
C HIS A 65 -10.81 -5.93 -14.31
N ARG A 66 -10.99 -4.61 -14.33
CA ARG A 66 -11.54 -3.86 -13.19
C ARG A 66 -13.03 -4.21 -13.00
N ASN A 67 -13.35 -4.82 -11.86
CA ASN A 67 -14.72 -5.09 -11.40
C ASN A 67 -15.15 -4.02 -10.36
N ASP A 68 -16.39 -4.10 -9.88
CA ASP A 68 -16.88 -3.20 -8.84
C ASP A 68 -16.16 -3.43 -7.49
N ASP A 69 -15.75 -4.66 -7.19
CA ASP A 69 -14.99 -4.98 -5.97
C ASP A 69 -13.61 -4.30 -5.95
N MET A 70 -12.92 -4.20 -7.09
CA MET A 70 -11.67 -3.45 -7.24
C MET A 70 -11.88 -1.95 -7.09
N LYS A 71 -13.05 -1.41 -7.47
CA LYS A 71 -13.40 0.00 -7.19
C LYS A 71 -13.62 0.22 -5.70
N GLU A 72 -14.19 -0.75 -5.00
CA GLU A 72 -14.32 -0.67 -3.55
C GLU A 72 -12.96 -0.79 -2.86
N ALA A 73 -12.10 -1.71 -3.32
CA ALA A 73 -10.71 -1.81 -2.88
C ALA A 73 -9.94 -0.50 -3.09
N GLU A 74 -10.07 0.13 -4.26
CA GLU A 74 -9.51 1.46 -4.55
C GLU A 74 -9.94 2.50 -3.50
N LYS A 75 -11.24 2.55 -3.15
CA LYS A 75 -11.75 3.49 -2.13
C LYS A 75 -11.17 3.21 -0.75
N VAL A 76 -10.99 1.95 -0.37
CA VAL A 76 -10.38 1.57 0.91
C VAL A 76 -8.95 2.08 0.97
N TRP A 77 -8.14 1.81 -0.06
CA TRP A 77 -6.76 2.29 -0.16
C TRP A 77 -6.68 3.82 -0.19
N HIS A 78 -7.56 4.47 -0.93
CA HIS A 78 -7.63 5.92 -1.02
C HIS A 78 -7.98 6.56 0.33
N LYS A 79 -8.97 6.02 1.03
CA LYS A 79 -9.36 6.49 2.37
C LYS A 79 -8.19 6.39 3.33
N TYR A 80 -7.51 5.24 3.37
CA TYR A 80 -6.37 5.04 4.26
C TYR A 80 -5.18 5.94 3.90
N LEU A 81 -4.95 6.19 2.60
CA LEU A 81 -3.94 7.15 2.16
C LEU A 81 -4.21 8.58 2.67
N GLU A 82 -5.47 9.02 2.66
CA GLU A 82 -5.85 10.32 3.23
C GLU A 82 -5.64 10.34 4.75
N GLU A 83 -6.03 9.27 5.46
CA GLU A 83 -5.77 9.12 6.90
C GLU A 83 -4.26 9.21 7.21
N LEU A 84 -3.41 8.60 6.38
CA LEU A 84 -1.94 8.70 6.51
C LEU A 84 -1.38 10.08 6.18
N LYS A 85 -2.07 10.89 5.36
CA LYS A 85 -1.64 12.27 5.05
C LYS A 85 -1.90 13.22 6.22
N ASP A 86 -2.99 12.98 6.94
CA ASP A 86 -3.38 13.76 8.12
C ASP A 86 -2.68 13.33 9.42
N ARG A 87 -2.02 12.16 9.42
CA ARG A 87 -1.25 11.60 10.53
C ARG A 87 0.15 12.21 10.65
#